data_AF-A0A7X7ZR59-F1
#
_entry.id   AF-A0A7X7ZR59-F1
#
_cell.length_a   1.000
_cell.length_b   1.000
_cell.length_c   1.000
_cell.angle_alpha   90.00
_cell.angle_beta   90.00
_cell.angle_gamma   90.00
#
_symmetry.space_group_name_H-M   'P 1'
#
loop_
_entity.id
_entity.type
_entity.pdbx_description
1 polymer ?
#
loop_
_entity_poly.entity_id
_entity_poly.type
_entity_poly.pdbx_seq_one_letter_code
_entity_poly.pdbx_strand_id
1 'polypeptide(L)' 'MTVSVSLGGDSKISVGSSGVRLGTLPAAYRPASDQVTAASGKGSGLGQLTVTSAGVVWVWNFGSGGVYFGGIIVYPL' A
#
# COMPACT_ATOMS: atom_id res chain seq x y z
N MET A 1 -2.04 -11.48 -17.01
CA MET A 1 -1.44 -10.14 -16.85
C MET A 1 -1.38 -9.85 -15.36
N THR A 2 -0.30 -9.28 -14.85
CA THR A 2 -0.17 -8.92 -13.43
C THR A 2 -0.03 -7.41 -13.29
N VAL A 3 -0.56 -6.87 -12.20
CA VAL A 3 -0.41 -5.45 -11.85
C VAL A 3 0.50 -5.36 -10.64
N SER A 4 1.43 -4.41 -10.65
CA SER A 4 2.22 -4.04 -9.49
C SER A 4 1.83 -2.64 -9.00
N VAL A 5 1.55 -2.53 -7.70
CA VAL A 5 1.41 -1.24 -7.03
C VAL A 5 2.64 -1.06 -6.16
N SER A 6 3.46 -0.05 -6.47
CA SER A 6 4.68 0.29 -5.73
C SER A 6 4.55 1.66 -5.11
N LEU A 7 4.91 1.76 -3.84
CA LEU A 7 4.99 3.04 -3.15
C LEU A 7 6.29 3.79 -3.47
N GLY A 8 7.31 3.12 -4.02
CA GLY A 8 8.66 3.68 -4.14
C GLY A 8 9.31 3.85 -2.76
N GLY A 9 10.57 3.40 -2.60
CA GLY A 9 11.23 3.29 -1.30
C GLY A 9 11.40 4.61 -0.50
N ASP A 10 11.09 5.76 -1.10
CA ASP A 10 11.26 7.09 -0.51
C ASP A 10 10.09 8.05 -0.85
N SER A 11 8.85 7.53 -0.99
CA SER A 11 7.68 8.29 -1.51
C SER A 11 7.34 9.60 -0.80
N LYS A 12 8.03 9.92 0.30
CA LYS A 12 7.75 11.03 1.21
C LYS A 12 6.34 11.02 1.81
N ILE A 13 5.60 9.92 1.65
CA ILE A 13 4.28 9.74 2.25
C ILE A 13 4.48 9.38 3.72
N SER A 14 4.07 10.29 4.60
CA SER A 14 3.99 10.02 6.03
C SER A 14 2.72 9.24 6.33
N VAL A 15 2.87 8.03 6.87
CA VAL A 15 1.73 7.16 7.20
C VAL A 15 1.66 7.01 8.71
N GLY A 16 0.52 7.42 9.30
CA GLY A 16 0.21 7.21 10.71
C GLY A 16 -0.64 5.95 10.93
N SER A 17 -1.00 5.69 12.19
CA SER A 17 -1.80 4.53 12.59
C SER A 17 -3.21 4.49 12.01
N SER A 18 -3.78 5.64 11.63
CA SER A 18 -5.08 5.72 10.93
C SER A 18 -5.03 5.34 9.45
N GLY A 19 -3.83 5.04 8.93
CA GLY A 19 -3.61 4.76 7.51
C GLY A 19 -3.73 6.00 6.62
N VAL A 20 -3.28 5.85 5.38
CA VAL A 20 -3.34 6.88 4.34
C VAL A 20 -3.90 6.27 3.07
N ARG A 21 -4.96 6.89 2.52
CA ARG A 21 -5.51 6.53 1.21
C ARG A 21 -4.70 7.22 0.11
N LEU A 22 -4.17 6.44 -0.82
CA LEU A 22 -3.35 6.95 -1.93
C LEU A 22 -4.14 7.24 -3.19
N GLY A 23 -5.27 6.56 -3.37
CA GLY A 23 -6.12 6.76 -4.53
C GLY A 23 -6.96 5.53 -4.85
N THR A 24 -7.41 5.48 -6.10
CA THR A 24 -8.23 4.41 -6.63
C THR A 24 -7.72 4.01 -8.01
N LEU A 25 -7.48 2.72 -8.21
CA LEU A 25 -7.06 2.18 -9.49
C LEU A 25 -8.20 2.23 -10.54
N PRO A 26 -7.87 2.47 -11.82
CA PRO A 26 -8.84 2.30 -12.91
C PRO A 26 -9.42 0.89 -12.92
N ALA A 27 -10.66 0.74 -13.40
CA ALA A 27 -11.41 -0.52 -13.33
C ALA A 27 -10.65 -1.73 -13.92
N ALA A 28 -9.92 -1.53 -15.03
CA ALA A 28 -9.14 -2.58 -15.69
C ALA A 28 -7.95 -3.11 -14.87
N TYR A 29 -7.57 -2.44 -13.78
CA TYR A 29 -6.44 -2.81 -12.93
C TYR A 29 -6.86 -3.24 -11.52
N ARG A 30 -8.17 -3.40 -11.27
CA ARG A 30 -8.67 -3.77 -9.94
C ARG A 30 -8.55 -5.28 -9.72
N PRO A 31 -8.10 -5.74 -8.55
CA PRO A 31 -8.09 -7.15 -8.24
C PRO A 31 -9.51 -7.68 -8.04
N ALA A 32 -9.72 -8.97 -8.27
CA ALA A 32 -11.01 -9.62 -8.01
C ALA A 32 -11.35 -9.72 -6.52
N SER A 33 -10.34 -9.69 -5.64
CA SER A 33 -10.46 -9.72 -4.18
C SER A 33 -9.46 -8.76 -3.54
N ASP A 34 -9.69 -8.42 -2.28
CA ASP A 34 -8.78 -7.54 -1.55
C ASP A 34 -7.37 -8.15 -1.46
N GLN A 35 -6.37 -7.35 -1.83
CA GLN A 35 -4.97 -7.72 -1.83
C GLN A 35 -4.25 -7.00 -0.71
N VAL A 36 -3.36 -7.74 -0.05
CA VAL A 36 -2.66 -7.28 1.14
C VAL A 36 -1.21 -7.76 1.05
N THR A 37 -0.28 -6.88 1.35
CA THR A 37 1.13 -7.26 1.53
C THR A 37 1.74 -6.50 2.70
N ALA A 38 2.81 -7.07 3.25
CA ALA A 38 3.64 -6.36 4.20
C ALA A 38 4.31 -5.16 3.51
N ALA A 39 4.29 -4.02 4.18
CA ALA A 39 5.05 -2.84 3.79
C ALA A 39 6.04 -2.52 4.92
N SER A 40 7.23 -2.05 4.55
CA SER A 40 8.24 -1.62 5.50
C SER A 40 8.38 -0.11 5.44
N GLY A 41 8.34 0.50 6.62
CA GLY A 41 8.67 1.90 6.81
C GLY A 41 10.18 2.09 6.90
N LYS A 42 10.68 3.30 6.62
CA LYS A 42 12.05 3.69 6.95
C LYS A 42 12.27 3.53 8.45
N GLY A 43 13.31 2.80 8.84
CA GLY A 43 13.53 2.38 10.23
C GLY A 43 12.92 1.00 10.52
N SER A 44 12.69 0.68 11.79
CA SER A 44 12.03 -0.58 12.21
C SER A 44 10.50 -0.55 12.08
N GLY A 45 9.96 0.34 11.23
CA GLY A 45 8.52 0.53 11.06
C GLY A 45 7.89 -0.61 10.27
N LEU A 46 6.93 -1.30 10.87
CA LEU A 46 6.11 -2.30 10.19
C LEU A 46 4.80 -1.68 9.71
N GLY A 47 4.33 -2.13 8.56
CA GLY A 47 3.09 -1.65 7.97
C GLY A 47 2.51 -2.61 6.96
N GLN A 48 1.50 -2.12 6.26
CA GLN A 48 0.72 -2.91 5.31
C GLN A 48 0.34 -2.02 4.13
N LEU A 49 0.50 -2.55 2.92
CA LEU A 49 -0.12 -1.99 1.72
C LEU A 49 -1.37 -2.83 1.43
N THR A 50 -2.45 -2.18 1.04
CA THR A 50 -3.73 -2.82 0.73
C THR A 50 -4.27 -2.26 -0.57
N VAL A 51 -4.77 -3.12 -1.46
CA VAL A 51 -5.57 -2.75 -2.62
C VAL A 51 -6.89 -3.47 -2.50
N THR A 52 -7.99 -2.75 -2.32
CA THR A 52 -9.32 -3.38 -2.26
C THR A 52 -9.76 -3.86 -3.64
N SER A 53 -10.73 -4.77 -3.69
CA SER A 53 -11.45 -5.18 -4.90
C SER A 53 -12.14 -4.01 -5.62
N ALA A 54 -12.50 -2.95 -4.89
CA ALA A 54 -12.96 -1.69 -5.46
C ALA A 54 -11.81 -0.83 -6.06
N GLY A 55 -10.56 -1.30 -5.98
CA GLY A 55 -9.36 -0.64 -6.46
C GLY A 55 -8.79 0.42 -5.51
N VAL A 56 -9.29 0.55 -4.29
CA VAL A 56 -8.82 1.60 -3.36
C VAL A 56 -7.48 1.17 -2.77
N VAL A 57 -6.48 2.04 -2.87
CA VAL A 57 -5.13 1.79 -2.37
C VAL A 57 -4.94 2.47 -1.01
N TRP A 58 -4.57 1.69 -0.01
CA TRP A 58 -4.29 2.13 1.35
C TRP A 58 -2.91 1.72 1.81
N VAL A 59 -2.28 2.56 2.62
CA VAL A 59 -1.06 2.21 3.35
C VAL A 59 -1.30 2.41 4.83
N TRP A 60 -0.83 1.47 5.62
CA TRP A 60 -0.97 1.44 7.07
C TRP A 60 0.40 1.39 7.73
N ASN A 61 0.52 2.08 8.85
CA ASN A 61 1.67 2.03 9.75
C ASN A 61 1.21 1.44 11.09
N PHE A 62 1.95 0.47 11.61
CA PHE A 62 1.67 -0.15 12.91
C PHE A 62 2.68 0.26 14.00
N GLY A 63 3.63 1.11 13.67
CA GLY A 63 4.63 1.66 14.60
C GLY A 63 4.25 3.02 15.19
N SER A 64 5.12 3.55 16.03
CA SER A 64 5.00 4.93 16.53
C SER A 64 5.74 5.89 15.60
N GLY A 65 5.05 6.90 15.07
CA GLY A 65 5.63 7.96 14.25
C GLY A 65 5.44 7.75 12.74
N GLY A 66 5.29 8.86 12.02
CA GLY A 66 5.19 8.86 10.56
C GLY A 66 6.52 8.46 9.93
N VAL A 67 6.56 7.29 9.31
CA VAL A 67 7.72 6.83 8.53
C VAL A 67 7.36 6.72 7.06
N TYR A 68 8.36 6.83 6.20
CA TYR A 68 8.21 6.64 4.75
C TYR A 68 8.04 5.16 4.44
N PHE A 69 7.02 4.79 3.68
CA PHE A 69 6.70 3.38 3.42
C PHE A 69 7.06 2.92 2.01
N GLY A 70 7.79 1.80 1.95
CA GLY A 70 7.98 1.00 0.75
C GLY A 70 7.13 -0.29 0.82
N GLY A 71 6.51 -0.65 -0.29
CA GLY A 71 5.75 -1.89 -0.41
C GLY A 71 5.40 -2.14 -1.87
N ILE A 72 5.33 -3.43 -2.24
CA ILE A 72 4.91 -3.86 -3.58
C ILE A 72 3.85 -4.95 -3.42
N ILE A 73 2.65 -4.71 -3.95
CA ILE A 73 1.66 -5.76 -4.18
C ILE A 73 1.72 -6.16 -5.65
N VAL A 74 1.74 -7.47 -5.90
CA VAL A 74 1.51 -8.05 -7.23
C VAL A 74 0.30 -8.98 -7.15
N TYR A 75 -0.66 -8.82 -8.06
CA TYR A 75 -1.87 -9.67 -8.12
C TYR A 75 -2.27 -9.99 -9.56
N PRO A 76 -2.97 -11.12 -9.78
CA PRO A 76 -3.59 -11.43 -11.05
C PRO A 76 -4.81 -10.51 -11.28
N LEU A 77 -5.02 -10.12 -12.53
CA LEU A 77 -6.27 -9.53 -13.00
C LEU A 77 -7.26 -10.62 -13.43
#